data_AF-A0A2N0QKZ5-F1
#
_entry.id   AF-A0A2N0QKZ5-F1
#
_cell.length_a   1.000
_cell.length_b   1.000
_cell.length_c   1.000
_cell.angle_alpha   90.00
_cell.angle_beta   90.00
_cell.angle_gamma   90.00
#
_symmetry.space_group_name_H-M   'P 1'
#
loop_
_entity.id
_entity.type
_entity.pdbx_description
1 polymer ?
#
loop_
_entity_poly.entity_id
_entity_poly.type
_entity_poly.pdbx_seq_one_letter_code
_entity_poly.pdbx_strand_id
1 'polypeptide(L)'
;MGGLALGIGMMVDSSIVILENIFKKRQEGLPLKEAAIEGGAELVGAVVASTLTTAVVFIPIVFVEGIAAQIFRPLALAPKGIVNKLLEAFKKVYGKVLKWALKFRKTVILIVMACFVGSFALLGSVGVEFMPESDAGQIGITAEIQSGSQLEETEEVVKEINERLAQFEDIIRVSYVSIGGSSNGVSAGTTNTATYMVELVSSSERDITTKEFIAQVTDLVGDIPGAEITVADQSS
;
A
#
# COMPACT_ATOMS: atom_id res chain seq x y z
N MET A 1 -2.74 -12.06 -8.11
CA MET A 1 -3.86 -12.99 -7.83
C MET A 1 -5.22 -12.29 -7.63
N GLY A 2 -5.30 -11.12 -6.97
CA GLY A 2 -6.58 -10.41 -6.74
C GLY A 2 -7.34 -9.96 -8.00
N GLY A 3 -6.63 -9.46 -9.02
CA GLY A 3 -7.28 -9.01 -10.27
C GLY A 3 -7.95 -10.13 -11.08
N LEU A 4 -7.40 -11.34 -11.07
CA LEU A 4 -8.01 -12.51 -11.70
C LEU A 4 -9.30 -12.93 -10.96
N ALA A 5 -9.29 -12.92 -9.63
CA ALA A 5 -10.47 -13.23 -8.83
C ALA A 5 -11.60 -12.20 -9.04
N LEU A 6 -11.27 -10.92 -9.11
CA LEU A 6 -12.21 -9.84 -9.40
C LEU A 6 -12.76 -9.93 -10.84
N GLY A 7 -11.90 -10.25 -11.82
CA GLY A 7 -12.30 -10.50 -13.21
C GLY A 7 -13.27 -11.66 -13.35
N ILE A 8 -13.02 -12.78 -12.67
CA ILE A 8 -13.93 -13.94 -12.64
C ILE A 8 -15.27 -13.56 -12.02
N GLY A 9 -15.28 -12.83 -10.90
CA GLY A 9 -16.51 -12.39 -10.23
C GLY A 9 -17.40 -11.55 -11.14
N MET A 10 -16.82 -10.56 -11.84
CA MET A 10 -17.58 -9.69 -12.75
C MET A 10 -18.08 -10.43 -14.02
N MET A 11 -17.31 -11.40 -14.52
CA MET A 11 -17.70 -12.22 -15.67
C MET A 11 -18.89 -13.13 -15.32
N VAL A 12 -18.86 -13.70 -14.11
CA VAL A 12 -19.93 -14.55 -13.60
C VAL A 12 -21.20 -13.72 -13.37
N ASP A 13 -21.10 -12.53 -12.78
CA ASP A 13 -22.26 -11.65 -12.55
C ASP A 13 -22.99 -11.29 -13.86
N SER A 14 -22.24 -10.87 -14.89
CA SER A 14 -22.80 -10.55 -16.21
C SER A 14 -23.48 -11.76 -16.87
N SER A 15 -22.93 -12.96 -16.66
CA SER A 15 -23.50 -14.21 -17.19
C SER A 15 -24.77 -14.63 -16.44
N ILE A 16 -24.82 -14.42 -15.12
CA ILE A 16 -26.00 -14.71 -14.29
C ILE A 16 -27.18 -13.85 -14.74
N VAL A 17 -26.97 -12.54 -14.97
CA VAL A 17 -28.03 -11.62 -15.40
C VAL A 17 -28.62 -12.03 -16.75
N ILE A 18 -27.76 -12.43 -17.70
CA ILE A 18 -28.22 -12.93 -19.01
C ILE A 18 -29.04 -14.22 -18.84
N LEU A 19 -28.55 -15.17 -18.05
CA LEU A 19 -29.25 -16.43 -17.80
C LEU A 19 -30.60 -16.21 -17.11
N GLU A 20 -30.68 -15.31 -16.15
CA GLU A 20 -31.91 -14.99 -15.43
C GLU A 20 -32.95 -14.38 -16.37
N ASN A 21 -32.55 -13.50 -17.30
CA ASN A 21 -33.48 -12.93 -18.29
C ASN A 21 -33.93 -13.97 -19.33
N ILE A 22 -33.03 -14.84 -19.80
CA ILE A 22 -33.40 -15.96 -20.69
C ILE A 22 -34.39 -16.89 -19.98
N PHE A 23 -34.14 -17.21 -18.71
CA PHE A 23 -35.02 -18.07 -17.92
C PHE A 23 -36.39 -17.41 -17.66
N LYS A 24 -36.41 -16.09 -17.45
CA LYS A 24 -37.63 -15.29 -17.34
C LYS A 24 -38.44 -15.31 -18.64
N LYS A 25 -37.83 -15.04 -19.79
CA LYS A 25 -38.48 -15.12 -21.12
C LYS A 25 -39.02 -16.53 -21.41
N ARG A 26 -38.31 -17.56 -20.98
CA ARG A 26 -38.79 -18.96 -21.07
C ARG A 26 -40.02 -19.21 -20.21
N GLN A 27 -40.10 -18.65 -18.99
CA GLN A 27 -41.31 -18.73 -18.16
C GLN A 27 -42.50 -17.95 -18.73
N GLU A 28 -42.23 -16.89 -19.50
CA GLU A 28 -43.23 -16.13 -20.24
C GLU A 28 -43.79 -16.90 -21.47
N GLY A 29 -43.27 -18.12 -21.74
CA GLY A 29 -43.80 -19.04 -22.74
C GLY A 29 -43.00 -19.11 -24.05
N LEU A 30 -41.90 -18.36 -24.17
CA LEU A 30 -41.06 -18.38 -25.36
C LEU A 30 -40.32 -19.72 -25.50
N PRO A 31 -40.22 -20.28 -26.73
CA PRO A 31 -39.41 -21.46 -26.99
C PRO A 31 -37.93 -21.17 -26.73
N LEU A 32 -37.17 -22.17 -26.30
CA LEU A 32 -35.78 -22.04 -25.79
C LEU A 32 -34.88 -21.19 -26.69
N LYS A 33 -35.01 -21.36 -28.01
CA LYS A 33 -34.18 -20.67 -29.00
C LYS A 33 -34.53 -19.18 -29.10
N GLU A 34 -35.82 -18.84 -29.05
CA GLU A 34 -36.28 -17.45 -29.08
C GLU A 34 -35.99 -16.74 -27.76
N ALA A 35 -36.22 -17.40 -26.62
CA ALA A 35 -35.89 -16.87 -25.29
C ALA A 35 -34.39 -16.53 -25.15
N ALA A 36 -33.51 -17.35 -25.76
CA ALA A 36 -32.07 -17.10 -25.75
C ALA A 36 -31.67 -15.88 -26.59
N ILE A 37 -32.28 -15.72 -27.78
CA ILE A 37 -31.99 -14.59 -28.68
C ILE A 37 -32.52 -13.30 -28.07
N GLU A 38 -33.79 -13.29 -27.67
CA GLU A 38 -34.48 -12.09 -27.19
C GLU A 38 -34.01 -11.68 -25.79
N GLY A 39 -33.91 -12.65 -24.87
CA GLY A 39 -33.41 -12.40 -23.51
C GLY A 39 -31.95 -11.97 -23.48
N GLY A 40 -31.14 -12.44 -24.42
CA GLY A 40 -29.75 -11.99 -24.60
C GLY A 40 -29.66 -10.59 -25.21
N ALA A 41 -30.39 -10.33 -26.30
CA ALA A 41 -30.35 -9.06 -27.02
C ALA A 41 -30.81 -7.87 -26.16
N GLU A 42 -31.83 -8.09 -25.31
CA GLU A 42 -32.38 -7.06 -24.42
C GLU A 42 -31.34 -6.51 -23.42
N LEU A 43 -30.37 -7.34 -23.02
CA LEU A 43 -29.40 -7.00 -21.98
C LEU A 43 -28.03 -6.55 -22.51
N VAL A 44 -27.80 -6.59 -23.82
CA VAL A 44 -26.50 -6.22 -24.43
C VAL A 44 -26.08 -4.82 -24.00
N GLY A 45 -27.02 -3.85 -24.03
CA GLY A 45 -26.73 -2.48 -23.61
C GLY A 45 -26.29 -2.35 -22.15
N ALA A 46 -26.94 -3.09 -21.25
CA ALA A 46 -26.62 -3.09 -19.82
C ALA A 46 -25.25 -3.74 -19.54
N VAL A 47 -24.96 -4.87 -20.20
CA VAL A 47 -23.68 -5.60 -20.03
C VAL A 47 -22.51 -4.79 -20.58
N VAL A 48 -22.68 -4.15 -21.75
CA VAL A 48 -21.66 -3.27 -22.33
C VAL A 48 -21.43 -2.06 -21.43
N ALA A 49 -22.49 -1.41 -20.93
CA ALA A 49 -22.36 -0.27 -20.03
C ALA A 49 -21.64 -0.64 -18.71
N SER A 50 -21.97 -1.80 -18.13
CA SER A 50 -21.30 -2.32 -16.92
C SER A 50 -19.80 -2.58 -17.18
N THR A 51 -19.49 -3.27 -18.26
CA THR A 51 -18.10 -3.59 -18.65
C THR A 51 -17.28 -2.31 -18.91
N LEU A 52 -17.89 -1.33 -19.59
CA LEU A 52 -17.25 -0.05 -19.90
C LEU A 52 -17.03 0.79 -18.63
N THR A 53 -17.98 0.77 -17.69
CA THR A 53 -17.85 1.48 -16.40
C THR A 53 -16.68 0.91 -15.60
N THR A 54 -16.57 -0.42 -15.56
CA THR A 54 -15.41 -1.10 -14.95
C THR A 54 -14.11 -0.69 -15.63
N ALA A 55 -14.06 -0.71 -16.97
CA ALA A 55 -12.88 -0.28 -17.70
C ALA A 55 -12.51 1.18 -17.36
N VAL A 56 -13.47 2.11 -17.33
CA VAL A 56 -13.25 3.52 -16.99
C VAL A 56 -12.69 3.71 -15.58
N VAL A 57 -13.10 2.88 -14.61
CA VAL A 57 -12.58 2.92 -13.23
C VAL A 57 -11.18 2.31 -13.13
N PHE A 58 -10.90 1.23 -13.86
CA PHE A 58 -9.63 0.50 -13.75
C PHE A 58 -8.53 1.01 -14.68
N ILE A 59 -8.87 1.63 -15.82
CA ILE A 59 -7.89 2.21 -16.76
C ILE A 59 -6.95 3.21 -16.05
N PRO A 60 -7.45 4.17 -15.25
CA PRO A 60 -6.58 5.10 -14.52
C PRO A 60 -5.68 4.38 -13.50
N ILE A 61 -6.17 3.31 -12.89
CA ILE A 61 -5.44 2.53 -11.88
C ILE A 61 -4.25 1.79 -12.50
N VAL A 62 -4.32 1.41 -13.79
CA VAL A 62 -3.18 0.80 -14.51
C VAL A 62 -2.01 1.78 -14.65
N PHE A 63 -2.28 3.09 -14.60
CA PHE A 63 -1.26 4.14 -14.62
C PHE A 63 -0.82 4.58 -13.21
N VAL A 64 -1.36 3.96 -12.16
CA VAL A 64 -0.98 4.19 -10.76
C VAL A 64 -0.11 3.03 -10.30
N GLU A 65 1.18 3.30 -10.08
CA GLU A 65 2.12 2.33 -9.51
C GLU A 65 2.02 2.34 -7.97
N GLY A 66 1.89 1.17 -7.33
CA GLY A 66 1.93 1.08 -5.86
C GLY A 66 1.10 -0.03 -5.20
N ILE A 67 1.33 -0.16 -3.87
CA ILE A 67 1.16 -1.32 -2.97
C ILE A 67 -0.31 -1.74 -2.73
N ALA A 68 -0.98 -2.26 -3.76
CA ALA A 68 -2.34 -2.83 -3.62
C ALA A 68 -2.34 -4.35 -3.32
N ALA A 69 -1.19 -5.02 -3.33
CA ALA A 69 -1.09 -6.48 -3.36
C ALA A 69 -1.13 -7.17 -1.98
N GLN A 70 -0.90 -6.45 -0.87
CA GLN A 70 -0.76 -7.05 0.46
C GLN A 70 -2.07 -7.12 1.28
N ILE A 71 -3.04 -6.24 1.00
CA ILE A 71 -4.27 -6.10 1.83
C ILE A 71 -5.30 -7.20 1.57
N PHE A 72 -5.27 -7.87 0.41
CA PHE A 72 -6.34 -8.81 0.00
C PHE A 72 -6.14 -10.27 0.43
N ARG A 73 -5.03 -10.62 1.10
CA ARG A 73 -4.77 -12.00 1.55
C ARG A 73 -5.71 -12.53 2.66
N PRO A 74 -6.24 -11.73 3.60
CA PRO A 74 -7.07 -12.26 4.69
C PRO A 74 -8.54 -12.57 4.31
N LEU A 75 -9.06 -12.05 3.19
CA LEU A 75 -10.51 -12.11 2.91
C LEU A 75 -11.00 -13.46 2.34
N ALA A 76 -10.08 -14.31 1.87
CA ALA A 76 -10.42 -15.54 1.15
C ALA A 76 -10.74 -16.76 2.03
N LEU A 77 -10.53 -16.67 3.35
CA LEU A 77 -10.63 -17.80 4.30
C LEU A 77 -11.92 -17.78 5.15
N ALA A 78 -12.99 -17.14 4.69
CA ALA A 78 -14.24 -17.07 5.45
C ALA A 78 -15.03 -18.40 5.40
N PRO A 79 -15.44 -18.97 6.56
CA PRO A 79 -16.26 -20.18 6.61
C PRO A 79 -17.66 -19.95 6.01
N LYS A 80 -18.15 -20.90 5.20
CA LYS A 80 -19.46 -20.86 4.50
C LYS A 80 -20.67 -20.52 5.42
N GLY A 81 -20.60 -20.86 6.70
CA GLY A 81 -21.66 -20.57 7.69
C GLY A 81 -21.72 -19.10 8.13
N ILE A 82 -20.58 -18.40 8.26
CA ILE A 82 -20.53 -16.97 8.57
C ILE A 82 -21.13 -16.17 7.41
N VAL A 83 -20.79 -16.56 6.18
CA VAL A 83 -21.21 -15.85 4.97
C VAL A 83 -22.73 -15.90 4.82
N ASN A 84 -23.37 -17.06 5.00
CA ASN A 84 -24.83 -17.15 4.93
C ASN A 84 -25.53 -16.35 6.03
N LYS A 85 -25.04 -16.42 7.27
CA LYS A 85 -25.65 -15.68 8.40
C LYS A 85 -25.51 -14.16 8.22
N LEU A 86 -24.36 -13.73 7.68
CA LEU A 86 -24.10 -12.34 7.31
C LEU A 86 -25.03 -11.90 6.16
N LEU A 87 -25.17 -12.70 5.12
CA LEU A 87 -26.04 -12.40 3.97
C LEU A 87 -27.52 -12.25 4.37
N GLU A 88 -28.02 -13.13 5.24
CA GLU A 88 -29.41 -13.02 5.72
C GLU A 88 -29.61 -11.78 6.61
N ALA A 89 -28.65 -11.44 7.45
CA ALA A 89 -28.68 -10.21 8.24
C ALA A 89 -28.67 -8.97 7.33
N PHE A 90 -27.81 -8.96 6.31
CA PHE A 90 -27.75 -7.91 5.30
C PHE A 90 -29.08 -7.75 4.55
N LYS A 91 -29.72 -8.83 4.11
CA LYS A 91 -31.04 -8.77 3.44
C LYS A 91 -32.12 -8.17 4.33
N LYS A 92 -32.12 -8.51 5.63
CA LYS A 92 -33.10 -7.99 6.59
C LYS A 92 -32.92 -6.49 6.84
N VAL A 93 -31.67 -6.04 6.96
CA VAL A 93 -31.31 -4.63 7.09
C VAL A 93 -31.63 -3.87 5.80
N TYR A 94 -31.25 -4.41 4.65
CA TYR A 94 -31.49 -3.82 3.33
C TYR A 94 -32.98 -3.54 3.10
N GLY A 95 -33.87 -4.51 3.36
CA GLY A 95 -35.31 -4.29 3.20
C GLY A 95 -35.89 -3.22 4.14
N LYS A 96 -35.32 -3.08 5.34
CA LYS A 96 -35.75 -2.08 6.33
C LYS A 96 -35.26 -0.68 5.96
N VAL A 97 -33.99 -0.57 5.56
CA VAL A 97 -33.37 0.67 5.11
C VAL A 97 -34.00 1.14 3.81
N LEU A 98 -34.30 0.25 2.86
CA LEU A 98 -34.95 0.59 1.60
C LEU A 98 -36.36 1.16 1.82
N LYS A 99 -37.19 0.50 2.65
CA LYS A 99 -38.52 1.00 3.01
C LYS A 99 -38.45 2.35 3.73
N TRP A 100 -37.43 2.56 4.57
CA TRP A 100 -37.20 3.82 5.27
C TRP A 100 -36.72 4.93 4.32
N ALA A 101 -35.78 4.62 3.42
CA ALA A 101 -35.24 5.54 2.42
C ALA A 101 -36.33 6.03 1.45
N LEU A 102 -37.22 5.13 1.02
CA LEU A 102 -38.37 5.47 0.18
C LEU A 102 -39.38 6.37 0.91
N LYS A 103 -39.58 6.17 2.21
CA LYS A 103 -40.52 6.97 3.02
C LYS A 103 -39.98 8.39 3.31
N PHE A 104 -38.67 8.53 3.46
CA PHE A 104 -38.03 9.78 3.85
C PHE A 104 -37.12 10.35 2.74
N ARG A 105 -37.63 10.43 1.50
CA ARG A 105 -36.90 10.91 0.32
C ARG A 105 -36.10 12.21 0.53
N LYS A 106 -36.64 13.17 1.31
CA LYS A 106 -35.95 14.45 1.60
C LYS A 106 -34.76 14.26 2.55
N THR A 107 -34.90 13.39 3.55
CA THR A 107 -33.84 13.06 4.50
C THR A 107 -32.69 12.31 3.81
N VAL A 108 -33.00 11.39 2.88
CA VAL A 108 -31.98 10.69 2.09
C VAL A 108 -31.17 11.67 1.24
N ILE A 109 -31.84 12.59 0.54
CA ILE A 109 -31.17 13.64 -0.26
C ILE A 109 -30.27 14.50 0.63
N LEU A 110 -30.72 14.85 1.84
CA LEU A 110 -29.94 15.66 2.78
C LEU A 110 -28.71 14.90 3.30
N ILE A 111 -28.83 13.60 3.61
CA ILE A 111 -27.71 12.74 4.00
C ILE A 111 -26.68 12.63 2.87
N VAL A 112 -27.13 12.41 1.63
CA VAL A 112 -26.23 12.34 0.47
C VAL A 112 -25.49 13.66 0.26
N MET A 113 -26.19 14.80 0.36
CA MET A 113 -25.55 16.12 0.31
C MET A 113 -24.54 16.33 1.45
N ALA A 114 -24.89 15.92 2.67
CA ALA A 114 -23.99 16.04 3.82
C ALA A 114 -22.74 15.17 3.65
N CYS A 115 -22.88 13.93 3.16
CA CYS A 115 -21.74 13.07 2.82
C CYS A 115 -20.88 13.64 1.69
N PHE A 116 -21.50 14.24 0.67
CA PHE A 116 -20.78 14.88 -0.43
C PHE A 116 -19.93 16.06 0.05
N VAL A 117 -20.52 16.96 0.84
CA VAL A 117 -19.80 18.10 1.43
C VAL A 117 -18.75 17.63 2.43
N GLY A 118 -19.07 16.61 3.24
CA GLY A 118 -18.13 15.99 4.17
C GLY A 118 -16.91 15.37 3.48
N SER A 119 -17.09 14.82 2.27
CA SER A 119 -15.99 14.29 1.46
C SER A 119 -14.96 15.37 1.12
N PHE A 120 -15.41 16.58 0.77
CA PHE A 120 -14.51 17.71 0.51
C PHE A 120 -13.78 18.19 1.76
N ALA A 121 -14.42 18.15 2.94
CA ALA A 121 -13.79 18.54 4.19
C ALA A 121 -12.66 17.58 4.61
N LEU A 122 -12.81 16.29 4.29
CA LEU A 122 -11.79 15.27 4.56
C LEU A 122 -10.55 15.45 3.67
N LEU A 123 -10.72 15.98 2.46
CA LEU A 123 -9.61 16.18 1.52
C LEU A 123 -8.53 17.13 2.07
N GLY A 124 -8.91 18.12 2.89
CA GLY A 124 -7.96 19.04 3.54
C GLY A 124 -7.36 18.52 4.85
N SER A 125 -7.94 17.46 5.42
CA SER A 125 -7.50 16.91 6.71
C SER A 125 -6.57 15.70 6.57
N VAL A 126 -6.65 15.02 5.42
CA VAL A 126 -5.78 13.88 5.09
C VAL A 126 -4.52 14.42 4.43
N GLY A 127 -3.41 14.47 5.18
CA GLY A 127 -2.10 14.76 4.62
C GLY A 127 -1.77 13.80 3.49
N VAL A 128 -1.24 14.31 2.38
CA VAL A 128 -0.86 13.49 1.22
C VAL A 128 0.46 12.79 1.55
N GLU A 129 0.39 11.70 2.29
CA GLU A 129 1.56 10.84 2.54
C GLU A 129 1.75 10.00 1.28
N PHE A 130 2.60 10.50 0.38
CA PHE A 130 2.65 10.08 -1.03
C PHE A 130 3.14 8.62 -1.19
N MET A 131 3.86 8.09 -0.21
CA MET A 131 4.08 6.67 -0.01
C MET A 131 4.22 6.41 1.50
N PRO A 132 3.67 5.31 2.05
CA PRO A 132 4.09 4.89 3.37
C PRO A 132 5.58 4.57 3.30
N GLU A 133 6.38 5.08 4.24
CA GLU A 133 7.78 4.66 4.38
C GLU A 133 7.79 3.15 4.58
N SER A 134 8.15 2.43 3.51
CA SER A 134 8.30 0.99 3.54
C SER A 134 9.61 0.70 4.23
N ASP A 135 9.56 -0.08 5.30
CA ASP A 135 10.75 -0.46 6.02
C ASP A 135 11.63 -1.38 5.16
N ALA A 136 12.59 -0.78 4.47
CA ALA A 136 13.49 -1.43 3.53
C ALA A 136 14.77 -1.96 4.19
N GLY A 137 15.00 -1.64 5.47
CA GLY A 137 16.12 -2.18 6.25
C GLY A 137 17.50 -1.74 5.76
N GLN A 138 17.62 -0.68 4.97
CA GLN A 138 18.89 -0.15 4.49
C GLN A 138 19.11 1.26 4.99
N ILE A 139 20.29 1.48 5.57
CA ILE A 139 20.64 2.72 6.25
C ILE A 139 22.06 3.13 5.90
N GLY A 140 22.25 4.43 5.70
CA GLY A 140 23.55 5.06 5.48
C GLY A 140 23.94 5.88 6.70
N ILE A 141 25.18 5.72 7.17
CA ILE A 141 25.78 6.59 8.18
C ILE A 141 26.97 7.29 7.53
N THR A 142 26.89 8.60 7.41
CA THR A 142 27.98 9.43 6.87
C THR A 142 28.63 10.19 8.01
N ALA A 143 29.93 9.99 8.21
CA ALA A 143 30.74 10.74 9.15
C ALA A 143 31.68 11.66 8.36
N GLU A 144 31.58 12.96 8.59
CA GLU A 144 32.43 13.98 7.98
C GLU A 144 33.29 14.67 9.06
N ILE A 145 34.61 14.65 8.87
CA ILE A 145 35.59 15.25 9.76
C ILE A 145 36.10 16.54 9.12
N GLN A 146 36.50 17.52 9.92
CA GLN A 146 37.01 18.79 9.42
C GLN A 146 38.17 18.61 8.43
N SER A 147 38.16 19.40 7.34
CA SER A 147 39.13 19.28 6.26
C SER A 147 40.57 19.55 6.74
N GLY A 148 41.48 18.60 6.49
CA GLY A 148 42.89 18.66 6.92
C GLY A 148 43.30 17.54 7.90
N SER A 149 42.36 16.70 8.34
CA SER A 149 42.62 15.51 9.14
C SER A 149 43.44 14.47 8.36
N GLN A 150 44.32 13.75 9.08
CA GLN A 150 45.01 12.60 8.52
C GLN A 150 44.04 11.41 8.43
N LEU A 151 44.26 10.48 7.49
CA LEU A 151 43.47 9.26 7.36
C LEU A 151 43.34 8.50 8.70
N GLU A 152 44.39 8.57 9.51
CA GLU A 152 44.49 7.94 10.83
C GLU A 152 43.46 8.51 11.84
N GLU A 153 43.12 9.79 11.75
CA GLU A 153 42.09 10.43 12.59
C GLU A 153 40.68 10.01 12.15
N THR A 154 40.47 9.82 10.84
CA THR A 154 39.23 9.23 10.32
C THR A 154 39.06 7.78 10.74
N GLU A 155 40.14 7.00 10.77
CA GLU A 155 40.13 5.62 11.25
C GLU A 155 39.78 5.51 12.74
N GLU A 156 40.26 6.43 13.59
CA GLU A 156 39.90 6.46 15.01
C GLU A 156 38.40 6.70 15.23
N VAL A 157 37.81 7.67 14.52
CA VAL A 157 36.37 7.94 14.56
C VAL A 157 35.56 6.74 14.05
N VAL A 158 36.02 6.11 12.96
CA VAL A 158 35.39 4.90 12.40
C VAL A 158 35.42 3.74 13.39
N LYS A 159 36.53 3.58 14.12
CA LYS A 159 36.66 2.56 15.15
C LYS A 159 35.70 2.80 16.31
N GLU A 160 35.57 4.05 16.75
CA GLU A 160 34.63 4.42 17.81
C GLU A 160 33.18 4.17 17.40
N ILE A 161 32.81 4.50 16.15
CA ILE A 161 31.48 4.18 15.60
C ILE A 161 31.25 2.67 15.57
N ASN A 162 32.25 1.86 15.18
CA ASN A 162 32.13 0.40 15.18
C ASN A 162 31.94 -0.18 16.59
N GLU A 163 32.70 0.29 17.58
CA GLU A 163 32.55 -0.16 18.97
C GLU A 163 31.15 0.17 19.53
N ARG A 164 30.62 1.34 19.17
CA ARG A 164 29.26 1.77 19.53
C ARG A 164 28.17 0.98 18.78
N LEU A 165 28.40 0.63 17.52
CA LEU A 165 27.48 -0.19 16.71
C LEU A 165 27.52 -1.68 17.06
N ALA A 166 28.56 -2.16 17.75
CA ALA A 166 28.70 -3.57 18.15
C ALA A 166 27.53 -4.06 19.04
N GLN A 167 26.89 -3.17 19.80
CA GLN A 167 25.70 -3.53 20.60
C GLN A 167 24.47 -3.91 19.75
N PHE A 168 24.51 -3.64 18.45
CA PHE A 168 23.43 -3.92 17.50
C PHE A 168 23.79 -5.02 16.49
N GLU A 169 24.85 -5.81 16.73
CA GLU A 169 25.26 -6.91 15.85
C GLU A 169 24.13 -7.91 15.56
N ASP A 170 23.20 -8.11 16.49
CA ASP A 170 22.06 -9.03 16.34
C ASP A 170 21.03 -8.54 15.29
N ILE A 171 21.02 -7.24 14.99
CA ILE A 171 20.06 -6.59 14.09
C ILE A 171 20.71 -6.25 12.74
N ILE A 172 22.03 -6.09 12.72
CA ILE A 172 22.81 -5.73 11.53
C ILE A 172 23.22 -7.01 10.78
N ARG A 173 22.70 -7.18 9.56
CA ARG A 173 23.04 -8.31 8.69
C ARG A 173 24.35 -8.10 7.94
N VAL A 174 24.54 -6.91 7.40
CA VAL A 174 25.75 -6.52 6.66
C VAL A 174 26.11 -5.09 7.04
N SER A 175 27.37 -4.85 7.37
CA SER A 175 27.92 -3.50 7.55
C SER A 175 29.19 -3.38 6.73
N TYR A 176 29.25 -2.37 5.87
CA TYR A 176 30.48 -2.01 5.17
C TYR A 176 30.77 -0.52 5.36
N VAL A 177 32.05 -0.21 5.55
CA VAL A 177 32.55 1.15 5.67
C VAL A 177 33.49 1.44 4.50
N SER A 178 33.27 2.59 3.86
CA SER A 178 34.19 3.17 2.88
C SER A 178 34.83 4.40 3.51
N ILE A 179 36.15 4.36 3.70
CA ILE A 179 36.93 5.51 4.17
C ILE A 179 37.50 6.22 2.95
N GLY A 180 37.10 7.47 2.78
CA GLY A 180 37.39 8.29 1.64
C GLY A 180 36.46 8.08 0.44
N GLY A 181 36.41 9.11 -0.40
CA GLY A 181 35.50 9.20 -1.55
C GLY A 181 34.28 10.08 -1.29
N SER A 182 33.87 10.83 -2.31
CA SER A 182 32.69 11.69 -2.26
C SER A 182 31.41 10.88 -2.47
N SER A 183 30.40 11.15 -1.65
CA SER A 183 29.02 10.64 -1.78
C SER A 183 28.36 11.00 -3.12
N ASN A 184 28.93 11.91 -3.91
CA ASN A 184 28.32 12.48 -5.12
C ASN A 184 28.96 12.03 -6.45
N GLY A 185 29.67 10.90 -6.47
CA GLY A 185 30.15 10.28 -7.72
C GLY A 185 31.32 10.99 -8.43
N VAL A 186 31.94 11.99 -7.78
CA VAL A 186 33.21 12.58 -8.23
C VAL A 186 34.33 12.07 -7.32
N SER A 187 35.23 11.26 -7.87
CA SER A 187 36.43 10.74 -7.20
C SER A 187 37.48 11.82 -6.91
N ALA A 188 37.13 12.80 -6.08
CA ALA A 188 38.11 13.57 -5.33
C ALA A 188 38.37 12.83 -4.02
N GLY A 189 39.61 12.33 -3.85
CA GLY A 189 40.04 11.54 -2.68
C GLY A 189 40.14 12.38 -1.42
N THR A 190 39.00 12.81 -0.89
CA THR A 190 38.88 13.38 0.44
C THR A 190 39.04 12.25 1.46
N THR A 191 40.03 12.34 2.34
CA THR A 191 40.31 11.34 3.39
C THR A 191 39.53 11.59 4.68
N ASN A 192 38.78 12.69 4.74
CA ASN A 192 38.04 13.18 5.90
C ASN A 192 36.56 12.78 5.89
N THR A 193 36.15 11.82 5.06
CA THR A 193 34.76 11.32 5.00
C THR A 193 34.75 9.81 5.10
N ALA A 194 33.87 9.26 5.93
CA ALA A 194 33.58 7.84 5.99
C ALA A 194 32.08 7.60 5.76
N THR A 195 31.75 6.65 4.89
CA THR A 195 30.36 6.26 4.61
C THR A 195 30.18 4.80 4.98
N TYR A 196 29.29 4.56 5.93
CA TYR A 196 28.79 3.24 6.25
C TYR A 196 27.52 2.99 5.47
N MET A 197 27.38 1.79 4.94
CA MET A 197 26.04 1.28 4.67
C MET A 197 25.81 0.02 5.47
N VAL A 198 24.64 0.01 6.09
CA VAL A 198 24.18 -1.00 7.01
C VAL A 198 22.91 -1.60 6.43
N GLU A 199 22.88 -2.91 6.30
CA GLU A 199 21.69 -3.69 5.97
C GLU A 199 21.24 -4.40 7.24
N LEU A 200 20.00 -4.18 7.64
CA LEU A 200 19.39 -4.79 8.81
C LEU A 200 18.74 -6.14 8.43
N VAL A 201 18.55 -7.00 9.43
CA VAL A 201 17.74 -8.23 9.28
C VAL A 201 16.29 -7.90 8.91
N SER A 202 15.58 -8.89 8.35
CA SER A 202 14.20 -8.73 7.91
C SER A 202 13.30 -8.20 9.04
N SER A 203 12.30 -7.38 8.70
CA SER A 203 11.36 -6.81 9.68
C SER A 203 10.62 -7.85 10.54
N SER A 204 10.59 -9.13 10.14
CA SER A 204 9.99 -10.22 10.93
C SER A 204 10.93 -10.81 12.00
N GLU A 205 12.23 -10.51 11.93
CA GLU A 205 13.28 -11.09 12.78
C GLU A 205 13.81 -10.07 13.81
N ARG A 206 13.35 -8.82 13.75
CA ARG A 206 13.72 -7.74 14.67
C ARG A 206 12.49 -7.12 15.32
N ASP A 207 12.64 -6.64 16.55
CA ASP A 207 11.56 -6.03 17.34
C ASP A 207 11.41 -4.51 17.08
N ILE A 208 12.34 -3.91 16.36
CA ILE A 208 12.39 -2.46 16.09
C ILE A 208 12.28 -2.16 14.59
N THR A 209 11.70 -1.00 14.27
CA THR A 209 11.62 -0.50 12.89
C THR A 209 12.92 0.20 12.47
N THR A 210 13.17 0.32 11.16
CA THR A 210 14.36 1.05 10.67
C THR A 210 14.39 2.50 11.13
N LYS A 211 13.24 3.17 11.27
CA LYS A 211 13.16 4.53 11.84
C LYS A 211 13.59 4.62 13.29
N GLU A 212 13.11 3.70 14.12
CA GLU A 212 13.49 3.64 15.54
C GLU A 212 14.98 3.34 15.67
N PHE A 213 15.51 2.48 14.80
CA PHE A 213 16.94 2.22 14.73
C PHE A 213 17.74 3.46 14.32
N ILE A 214 17.31 4.21 13.29
CA ILE A 214 17.94 5.48 12.89
C ILE A 214 18.00 6.46 14.06
N ALA A 215 16.89 6.61 14.79
CA ALA A 215 16.83 7.51 15.95
C ALA A 215 17.80 7.08 17.07
N GLN A 216 17.85 5.78 17.39
CA GLN A 216 18.77 5.25 18.39
C GLN A 216 20.23 5.41 17.97
N VAL A 217 20.56 5.11 16.72
CA VAL A 217 21.93 5.26 16.22
C VAL A 217 22.32 6.74 16.22
N THR A 218 21.46 7.64 15.74
CA THR A 218 21.73 9.09 15.71
C THR A 218 22.06 9.63 17.10
N ASP A 219 21.30 9.25 18.13
CA ASP A 219 21.56 9.67 19.53
C ASP A 219 22.89 9.09 20.04
N LEU A 220 23.19 7.85 19.66
CA LEU A 220 24.40 7.15 20.09
C LEU A 220 25.68 7.67 19.44
N VAL A 221 25.64 8.05 18.16
CA VAL A 221 26.83 8.53 17.42
C VAL A 221 26.94 10.06 17.40
N GLY A 222 25.86 10.78 17.67
CA GLY A 222 25.81 12.25 17.58
C GLY A 222 26.72 13.01 18.56
N ASP A 223 27.22 12.36 19.60
CA ASP A 223 28.12 12.95 20.61
C ASP A 223 29.62 12.66 20.36
N ILE A 224 29.99 12.19 19.15
CA ILE A 224 31.39 11.96 18.81
C ILE A 224 32.05 13.32 18.48
N PRO A 225 33.07 13.75 19.26
CA PRO A 225 33.69 15.05 19.06
C PRO A 225 34.50 15.08 17.77
N GLY A 226 34.40 16.19 17.02
CA GLY A 226 35.23 16.41 15.82
C GLY A 226 34.69 15.80 14.52
N ALA A 227 33.54 15.11 14.56
CA ALA A 227 32.86 14.56 13.39
C ALA A 227 31.40 15.03 13.32
N GLU A 228 30.96 15.44 12.14
CA GLU A 228 29.54 15.64 11.83
C GLU A 228 28.98 14.32 11.28
N ILE A 229 28.04 13.72 12.01
CA ILE A 229 27.51 12.40 11.66
C ILE A 229 26.04 12.53 11.25
N THR A 230 25.74 12.06 10.05
CA THR A 230 24.40 12.01 9.47
C THR A 230 23.96 10.57 9.29
N VAL A 231 22.79 10.21 9.82
CA VAL A 231 22.18 8.90 9.64
C VAL A 231 20.91 9.07 8.80
N ALA A 232 20.81 8.36 7.69
CA ALA A 232 19.66 8.47 6.78
C ALA A 232 19.23 7.11 6.23
N ASP A 233 17.93 6.95 6.01
CA ASP A 233 17.40 5.81 5.25
C ASP A 233 17.83 5.96 3.78
N GLN A 234 18.40 4.89 3.20
CA GLN A 234 18.83 4.88 1.79
C GLN A 234 17.71 4.52 0.81
N SER A 235 16.50 4.28 1.33
CA SER A 235 15.36 3.73 0.60
C SER A 235 14.29 4.78 0.28
N SER A 236 14.59 6.06 0.59
CA SER A 236 13.73 7.22 0.33
C SER A 236 14.05 7.93 -0.98
#